data_AF-A0A7X8W7L9-F1
#
_entry.id   AF-A0A7X8W7L9-F1
#
_cell.length_a   1.000
_cell.length_b   1.000
_cell.length_c   1.000
_cell.angle_alpha   90.00
_cell.angle_beta   90.00
_cell.angle_gamma   90.00
#
_symmetry.space_group_name_H-M   'P 1'
#
loop_
_entity.id
_entity.type
_entity.pdbx_description
1 polymer ?
#
loop_
_entity_poly.entity_id
_entity_poly.type
_entity_poly.pdbx_seq_one_letter_code
_entity_poly.pdbx_strand_id
1 'polypeptide(L)'
;GVYIGKSEDLTMEQQKIREDFFHTYFASIVAYYENFKIGNTCGDIYDKVDKTLGEGESGGIEKFGITLNPGHLIHTDEWTNSPFNKDSKTPIRSGMGVQCDYTAMNQDPYLTVHVEDGFVVANEELRNEIKDISPSCFERIEARQKFMREILNIDLPEEVLPLSDLPGVCFPYMADINTVLYKD
;
A
#
# COMPACT_ATOMS: atom_id res chain seq x y z
N GLY A 1 1.27 4.68 15.15
CA GLY A 1 -0.02 4.22 15.69
C GLY A 1 -0.05 4.32 17.21
N VAL A 2 -1.24 4.38 17.80
CA VAL A 2 -1.43 4.38 19.27
C VAL A 2 -1.84 2.98 19.71
N TYR A 3 -1.30 2.49 20.82
CA TYR A 3 -1.67 1.20 21.40
C TYR A 3 -3.01 1.30 22.14
N ILE A 4 -4.11 1.14 21.39
CA ILE A 4 -5.48 1.04 21.90
C ILE A 4 -6.15 -0.23 21.39
N GLY A 5 -7.20 -0.69 22.07
CA GLY A 5 -7.92 -1.91 21.72
C GLY A 5 -9.09 -1.67 20.77
N LYS A 6 -9.76 -0.52 20.85
CA LYS A 6 -10.94 -0.20 20.03
C LYS A 6 -11.21 1.30 19.98
N SER A 7 -12.11 1.72 19.09
CA SER A 7 -12.49 3.14 18.92
C SER A 7 -13.01 3.77 20.21
N GLU A 8 -13.78 3.01 21.00
CA GLU A 8 -14.43 3.49 22.23
C GLU A 8 -13.45 3.78 23.37
N ASP A 9 -12.16 3.41 23.22
CA ASP A 9 -11.11 3.80 24.16
C ASP A 9 -10.74 5.30 24.04
N LEU A 10 -11.32 6.01 23.06
CA LEU A 10 -11.05 7.41 22.72
C LEU A 10 -12.27 8.31 22.90
N THR A 11 -12.04 9.62 23.02
CA THR A 11 -13.12 10.63 22.94
C THR A 11 -13.71 10.67 21.54
N MET A 12 -14.96 11.13 21.38
CA MET A 12 -15.61 11.24 20.05
C MET A 12 -14.80 12.10 19.06
N GLU A 13 -14.16 13.16 19.55
CA GLU A 13 -13.29 14.02 18.73
C GLU A 13 -12.06 13.25 18.24
N GLN A 14 -11.40 12.50 19.13
CA GLN A 14 -10.27 11.65 18.79
C GLN A 14 -10.64 10.52 17.83
N GLN A 15 -11.84 9.93 17.99
CA GLN A 15 -12.36 8.91 17.08
C GLN A 15 -12.47 9.48 15.66
N LYS A 16 -13.19 10.60 15.50
CA LYS A 16 -13.43 11.21 14.19
C LYS A 16 -12.14 11.58 13.45
N ILE A 17 -11.20 12.26 14.13
CA ILE A 17 -9.95 12.68 13.49
C ILE A 17 -9.10 11.47 13.11
N ARG A 18 -9.07 10.42 13.94
CA ARG A 18 -8.32 9.20 13.63
C ARG A 18 -8.98 8.39 12.52
N GLU A 19 -10.29 8.26 12.51
CA GLU A 19 -11.02 7.57 11.44
C GLU A 19 -10.72 8.22 10.09
N ASP A 20 -10.87 9.54 9.99
CA ASP A 20 -10.58 10.30 8.79
C ASP A 20 -9.12 10.12 8.33
N PHE A 21 -8.15 10.24 9.24
CA PHE A 21 -6.74 10.09 8.93
C PHE A 21 -6.36 8.67 8.48
N PHE A 22 -6.79 7.64 9.23
CA PHE A 22 -6.44 6.25 8.94
C PHE A 22 -7.17 5.73 7.69
N HIS A 23 -8.44 6.08 7.49
CA HIS A 23 -9.19 5.66 6.31
C HIS A 23 -8.70 6.36 5.04
N THR A 24 -8.38 7.65 5.10
CA THR A 24 -7.82 8.37 3.94
C THR A 24 -6.44 7.84 3.56
N TYR A 25 -5.57 7.56 4.54
CA TYR A 25 -4.30 6.89 4.29
C TYR A 25 -4.51 5.49 3.70
N PHE A 26 -5.42 4.69 4.26
CA PHE A 26 -5.67 3.36 3.74
C PHE A 26 -6.24 3.40 2.31
N ALA A 27 -7.09 4.37 1.99
CA ALA A 27 -7.56 4.60 0.63
C ALA A 27 -6.38 4.88 -0.33
N SER A 28 -5.32 5.56 0.11
CA SER A 28 -4.12 5.77 -0.72
C SER A 28 -3.34 4.47 -0.94
N ILE A 29 -3.30 3.57 0.05
CA ILE A 29 -2.73 2.22 -0.08
C ILE A 29 -3.55 1.38 -1.08
N VAL A 30 -4.87 1.42 -0.99
CA VAL A 30 -5.77 0.78 -1.97
C VAL A 30 -5.47 1.31 -3.37
N ALA A 31 -5.47 2.64 -3.55
CA ALA A 31 -5.20 3.27 -4.83
C ALA A 31 -3.81 2.92 -5.38
N TYR A 32 -2.81 2.81 -4.51
CA TYR A 32 -1.46 2.37 -4.87
C TYR A 32 -1.48 0.97 -5.51
N TYR A 33 -2.04 -0.02 -4.81
CA TYR A 33 -2.08 -1.40 -5.29
C TYR A 33 -2.95 -1.57 -6.56
N GLU A 34 -4.12 -0.94 -6.62
CA GLU A 34 -5.03 -1.04 -7.77
C GLU A 34 -4.47 -0.39 -9.05
N ASN A 35 -3.52 0.54 -8.92
CA ASN A 35 -2.88 1.21 -10.05
C ASN A 35 -1.50 0.64 -10.41
N PHE A 36 -0.99 -0.35 -9.67
CA PHE A 36 0.26 -1.04 -9.99
C PHE A 36 0.10 -1.99 -11.18
N LYS A 37 -0.12 -1.38 -12.35
CA LYS A 37 -0.44 -2.07 -13.59
C LYS A 37 0.65 -1.87 -14.64
N ILE A 38 1.01 -2.91 -15.38
CA ILE A 38 1.86 -2.79 -16.56
C ILE A 38 1.15 -1.85 -17.56
N GLY A 39 1.89 -0.86 -18.04
CA GLY A 39 1.35 0.22 -18.87
C GLY A 39 1.18 1.55 -18.14
N ASN A 40 1.07 1.54 -16.81
CA ASN A 40 1.20 2.75 -16.00
C ASN A 40 2.68 3.11 -15.79
N THR A 41 2.92 4.32 -15.33
CA THR A 41 4.23 4.83 -14.91
C THR A 41 4.29 4.99 -13.39
N CYS A 42 5.50 5.06 -12.84
CA CYS A 42 5.70 5.38 -11.42
C CYS A 42 5.17 6.77 -11.04
N GLY A 43 5.06 7.70 -12.00
CA GLY A 43 4.41 8.99 -11.82
C GLY A 43 2.90 8.87 -11.68
N ASP A 44 2.26 7.93 -12.40
CA ASP A 44 0.82 7.67 -12.25
C ASP A 44 0.50 7.13 -10.84
N ILE A 45 1.39 6.29 -10.29
CA ILE A 45 1.28 5.81 -8.89
C ILE A 45 1.38 6.97 -7.91
N TYR A 46 2.39 7.83 -8.06
CA TYR A 46 2.56 9.02 -7.24
C TYR A 46 1.30 9.90 -7.28
N ASP A 47 0.81 10.20 -8.49
CA ASP A 47 -0.37 11.04 -8.70
C ASP A 47 -1.63 10.45 -8.07
N LYS A 48 -1.78 9.12 -8.09
CA LYS A 48 -2.91 8.43 -7.45
C LYS A 48 -2.83 8.51 -5.94
N VAL A 49 -1.67 8.28 -5.35
CA VAL A 49 -1.48 8.44 -3.89
C VAL A 49 -1.75 9.88 -3.49
N ASP A 50 -1.13 10.84 -4.17
CA ASP A 50 -1.25 12.27 -3.86
C ASP A 50 -2.70 12.76 -3.93
N LYS A 51 -3.41 12.41 -5.00
CA LYS A 51 -4.82 12.81 -5.17
C LYS A 51 -5.75 12.10 -4.20
N THR A 52 -5.51 10.82 -3.88
CA THR A 52 -6.36 10.13 -2.90
C THR A 52 -6.21 10.73 -1.51
N LEU A 53 -4.98 11.03 -1.09
CA LEU A 53 -4.72 11.73 0.18
C LEU A 53 -5.28 13.17 0.19
N GLY A 54 -5.30 13.82 -0.97
CA GLY A 54 -5.87 15.14 -1.17
C GLY A 54 -7.38 15.15 -1.47
N GLU A 55 -8.08 14.02 -1.28
CA GLU A 55 -9.53 13.89 -1.51
C GLU A 55 -9.97 14.31 -2.92
N GLY A 56 -9.12 14.04 -3.92
CA GLY A 56 -9.32 14.37 -5.33
C GLY A 56 -8.42 15.50 -5.85
N GLU A 57 -7.82 16.27 -4.96
CA GLU A 57 -6.92 17.38 -5.29
C GLU A 57 -5.45 16.99 -5.08
N SER A 58 -4.54 17.67 -5.78
CA SER A 58 -3.10 17.49 -5.56
C SER A 58 -2.62 18.14 -4.25
N GLY A 59 -1.52 17.61 -3.69
CA GLY A 59 -0.92 18.07 -2.44
C GLY A 59 -1.28 17.21 -1.22
N GLY A 60 -1.90 16.05 -1.42
CA GLY A 60 -2.22 15.12 -0.34
C GLY A 60 -0.98 14.53 0.34
N ILE A 61 0.11 14.27 -0.39
CA ILE A 61 1.37 13.78 0.19
C ILE A 61 1.93 14.79 1.21
N GLU A 62 1.93 16.08 0.87
CA GLU A 62 2.36 17.15 1.77
C GLU A 62 1.37 17.31 2.95
N LYS A 63 0.06 17.31 2.69
CA LYS A 63 -1.00 17.37 3.72
C LYS A 63 -0.84 16.27 4.77
N PHE A 64 -0.45 15.07 4.36
CA PHE A 64 -0.23 13.91 5.23
C PHE A 64 1.20 13.79 5.76
N GLY A 65 2.04 14.83 5.59
CA GLY A 65 3.39 14.87 6.17
C GLY A 65 4.32 13.77 5.67
N ILE A 66 4.06 13.22 4.48
CA ILE A 66 4.89 12.18 3.87
C ILE A 66 6.13 12.84 3.27
N THR A 67 7.32 12.46 3.74
CA THR A 67 8.59 13.10 3.35
C THR A 67 9.41 12.29 2.35
N LEU A 68 9.03 11.04 2.10
CA LEU A 68 9.69 10.14 1.14
C LEU A 68 8.73 9.80 0.00
N ASN A 69 9.27 9.27 -1.10
CA ASN A 69 8.45 8.79 -2.20
C ASN A 69 7.59 7.60 -1.72
N PRO A 70 6.35 7.43 -2.23
CA PRO A 70 5.50 6.29 -1.91
C PRO A 70 6.10 4.99 -2.47
N GLY A 71 7.03 4.39 -1.72
CA GLY A 71 7.74 3.18 -2.07
C GLY A 71 9.05 3.36 -2.85
N HIS A 72 9.68 2.22 -3.11
CA HIS A 72 10.94 2.12 -3.84
C HIS A 72 11.09 0.76 -4.50
N LEU A 73 12.07 0.64 -5.38
CA LEU A 73 12.44 -0.63 -5.99
C LEU A 73 13.36 -1.42 -5.06
N ILE A 74 13.15 -2.73 -5.00
CA ILE A 74 13.93 -3.68 -4.20
C ILE A 74 14.59 -4.74 -5.09
N HIS A 75 15.71 -5.28 -4.64
CA HIS A 75 16.37 -6.45 -5.22
C HIS A 75 17.16 -7.17 -4.11
N THR A 76 18.35 -7.67 -4.44
CA THR A 76 19.40 -8.08 -3.49
C THR A 76 19.87 -6.93 -2.58
N ASP A 77 19.55 -5.69 -2.93
CA ASP A 77 19.68 -4.51 -2.09
C ASP A 77 18.28 -4.08 -1.63
N GLU A 78 18.17 -3.59 -0.39
CA GLU A 78 16.92 -3.10 0.17
C GLU A 78 16.38 -1.94 -0.66
N TRP A 79 17.22 -0.98 -1.06
CA TRP A 79 16.76 0.23 -1.73
C TRP A 79 17.59 0.54 -2.97
N THR A 80 17.11 0.09 -4.12
CA THR A 80 17.85 0.25 -5.39
C THR A 80 17.58 1.59 -6.08
N ASN A 81 16.34 2.07 -6.09
CA ASN A 81 15.93 3.34 -6.69
C ASN A 81 14.50 3.72 -6.25
N SER A 82 14.13 5.01 -6.26
CA SER A 82 12.78 5.51 -5.95
C SER A 82 12.14 6.27 -7.12
N PRO A 83 11.67 5.57 -8.15
CA PRO A 83 11.07 6.22 -9.31
C PRO A 83 9.65 6.76 -9.05
N PHE A 84 9.07 6.54 -7.88
CA PHE A 84 7.71 6.95 -7.50
C PHE A 84 7.65 8.42 -7.08
N ASN A 85 7.96 9.32 -7.99
CA ASN A 85 7.92 10.76 -7.77
C ASN A 85 7.08 11.46 -8.84
N LYS A 86 6.70 12.72 -8.56
CA LYS A 86 5.89 13.54 -9.45
C LYS A 86 6.49 13.58 -10.86
N ASP A 87 5.62 13.44 -11.86
CA ASP A 87 5.96 13.46 -13.29
C ASP A 87 6.90 12.34 -13.78
N SER A 88 7.28 11.37 -12.93
CA SER A 88 8.14 10.25 -13.32
C SER A 88 7.59 9.49 -14.52
N LYS A 89 8.44 9.29 -15.53
CA LYS A 89 8.11 8.56 -16.76
C LYS A 89 8.62 7.11 -16.74
N THR A 90 9.09 6.63 -15.58
CA THR A 90 9.55 5.26 -15.44
C THR A 90 8.36 4.31 -15.60
N PRO A 91 8.35 3.41 -16.59
CA PRO A 91 7.22 2.51 -16.80
C PRO A 91 7.23 1.38 -15.76
N ILE A 92 6.04 0.99 -15.32
CA ILE A 92 5.84 -0.26 -14.57
C ILE A 92 5.98 -1.42 -15.55
N ARG A 93 6.85 -2.37 -15.24
CA ARG A 93 7.18 -3.51 -16.11
C ARG A 93 7.35 -4.80 -15.33
N SER A 94 7.15 -5.91 -16.03
CA SER A 94 7.45 -7.25 -15.52
C SER A 94 8.90 -7.34 -15.01
N GLY A 95 9.10 -8.05 -13.91
CA GLY A 95 10.37 -8.24 -13.22
C GLY A 95 10.77 -7.14 -12.25
N MET A 96 9.91 -6.13 -12.01
CA MET A 96 10.16 -5.15 -10.94
C MET A 96 9.85 -5.76 -9.57
N GLY A 97 10.81 -5.71 -8.66
CA GLY A 97 10.57 -5.82 -7.21
C GLY A 97 10.29 -4.44 -6.63
N VAL A 98 9.24 -4.33 -5.82
CA VAL A 98 8.77 -3.08 -5.25
C VAL A 98 8.50 -3.27 -3.75
N GLN A 99 8.87 -2.25 -2.97
CA GLN A 99 8.37 -2.07 -1.62
C GLN A 99 7.32 -0.95 -1.64
N CYS A 100 6.09 -1.24 -1.24
CA CYS A 100 5.17 -0.21 -0.77
C CYS A 100 5.71 0.25 0.58
N ASP A 101 6.14 1.50 0.69
CA ASP A 101 6.78 2.03 1.90
C ASP A 101 6.56 3.54 1.96
N TYR A 102 5.63 3.98 2.81
CA TYR A 102 5.51 5.39 3.17
C TYR A 102 4.73 5.59 4.47
N THR A 103 5.30 6.40 5.36
CA THR A 103 4.67 6.79 6.62
C THR A 103 3.92 8.12 6.45
N ALA A 104 2.64 8.13 6.82
CA ALA A 104 1.88 9.37 6.95
C ALA A 104 1.86 9.85 8.41
N MET A 105 1.80 11.17 8.57
CA MET A 105 1.85 11.84 9.86
C MET A 105 0.90 13.05 9.91
N ASN A 106 0.22 13.23 11.04
CA ASN A 106 -0.43 14.48 11.42
C ASN A 106 0.26 15.05 12.66
N GLN A 107 0.44 16.38 12.75
CA GLN A 107 1.18 17.02 13.85
C GLN A 107 0.28 17.30 15.06
N ASP A 108 -0.97 17.73 14.83
CA ASP A 108 -1.92 18.08 15.88
C ASP A 108 -3.34 17.59 15.54
N PRO A 109 -3.87 16.55 16.23
CA PRO A 109 -3.15 15.71 17.18
C PRO A 109 -2.05 14.89 16.50
N TYR A 110 -1.01 14.51 17.26
CA TYR A 110 0.07 13.69 16.73
C TYR A 110 -0.43 12.28 16.35
N LEU A 111 -0.49 11.99 15.06
CA LEU A 111 -0.90 10.69 14.51
C LEU A 111 0.15 10.19 13.53
N THR A 112 0.39 8.87 13.52
CA THR A 112 1.27 8.21 12.56
C THR A 112 0.68 6.88 12.13
N VAL A 113 0.80 6.59 10.84
CA VAL A 113 0.37 5.32 10.23
C VAL A 113 1.36 4.90 9.15
N HIS A 114 1.59 3.60 9.04
CA HIS A 114 2.57 3.00 8.15
C HIS A 114 2.08 1.63 7.72
N VAL A 115 2.09 1.39 6.41
CA VAL A 115 1.92 0.09 5.78
C VAL A 115 3.16 -0.12 4.94
N GLU A 116 3.74 -1.31 5.06
CA GLU A 116 4.99 -1.64 4.39
C GLU A 116 4.94 -3.07 3.85
N ASP A 117 5.20 -3.22 2.56
CA ASP A 117 5.05 -4.50 1.88
C ASP A 117 5.96 -4.68 0.68
N GLY A 118 6.49 -5.90 0.52
CA GLY A 118 7.20 -6.32 -0.67
C GLY A 118 6.29 -7.06 -1.66
N PHE A 119 6.37 -6.69 -2.94
CA PHE A 119 5.72 -7.41 -4.03
C PHE A 119 6.56 -7.35 -5.32
N VAL A 120 6.23 -8.24 -6.26
CA VAL A 120 6.82 -8.22 -7.60
C VAL A 120 5.75 -8.03 -8.66
N VAL A 121 6.10 -7.31 -9.72
CA VAL A 121 5.27 -7.15 -10.91
C VAL A 121 5.68 -8.23 -11.92
N ALA A 122 4.74 -9.06 -12.35
CA ALA A 122 4.99 -10.17 -13.27
C ALA A 122 3.87 -10.27 -14.31
N ASN A 123 4.25 -10.13 -15.60
CA ASN A 123 3.36 -10.46 -16.71
C ASN A 123 3.03 -11.96 -16.73
N GLU A 124 2.08 -12.37 -17.57
CA GLU A 124 1.61 -13.76 -17.66
C GLU A 124 2.75 -14.79 -17.84
N GLU A 125 3.70 -14.51 -18.73
CA GLU A 125 4.87 -15.36 -18.97
C GLU A 125 5.68 -15.58 -17.68
N LEU A 126 6.06 -14.49 -17.00
CA LEU A 126 6.84 -14.59 -15.76
C LEU A 126 6.05 -15.25 -14.61
N ARG A 127 4.73 -15.05 -14.55
CA ARG A 127 3.89 -15.74 -13.55
C ARG A 127 3.91 -17.26 -13.75
N ASN A 128 3.83 -17.71 -15.01
CA ASN A 128 3.91 -19.14 -15.34
C ASN A 128 5.30 -19.70 -15.00
N GLU A 129 6.37 -18.98 -15.31
CA GLU A 129 7.73 -19.40 -14.94
C GLU A 129 7.92 -19.54 -13.42
N ILE A 130 7.44 -18.57 -12.64
CA ILE A 130 7.52 -18.62 -11.18
C ILE A 130 6.74 -19.82 -10.64
N LYS A 131 5.54 -20.08 -11.19
CA LYS A 131 4.71 -21.23 -10.81
C LYS A 131 5.41 -22.56 -11.09
N ASP A 132 6.08 -22.68 -12.23
CA ASP A 132 6.81 -23.91 -12.60
C ASP A 132 8.06 -24.11 -11.73
N ILE A 133 8.78 -23.03 -11.39
CA ILE A 133 9.99 -23.09 -10.55
C ILE A 133 9.64 -23.42 -9.10
N SER A 134 8.57 -22.84 -8.56
CA SER A 134 8.18 -23.01 -7.16
C SER A 134 6.66 -22.98 -6.95
N PRO A 135 5.97 -24.11 -7.18
CA PRO A 135 4.51 -24.18 -7.02
C PRO A 135 4.04 -23.77 -5.62
N SER A 136 4.73 -24.23 -4.57
CA SER A 136 4.39 -23.89 -3.17
C SER A 136 4.56 -22.41 -2.84
N CYS A 137 5.47 -21.70 -3.52
CA CYS A 137 5.61 -20.25 -3.38
C CYS A 137 4.44 -19.55 -4.06
N PHE A 138 4.11 -19.99 -5.27
CA PHE A 138 2.99 -19.46 -6.04
C PHE A 138 1.65 -19.64 -5.31
N GLU A 139 1.41 -20.79 -4.66
CA GLU A 139 0.23 -21.02 -3.83
C GLU A 139 0.08 -19.98 -2.70
N ARG A 140 1.20 -19.58 -2.05
CA ARG A 140 1.16 -18.53 -1.01
C ARG A 140 0.84 -17.16 -1.62
N ILE A 141 1.40 -16.85 -2.79
CA ILE A 141 1.10 -15.63 -3.53
C ILE A 141 -0.38 -15.58 -3.88
N GLU A 142 -0.96 -16.65 -4.43
CA GLU A 142 -2.38 -16.74 -4.76
C GLU A 142 -3.27 -16.57 -3.52
N ALA A 143 -2.90 -17.20 -2.40
CA ALA A 143 -3.63 -17.03 -1.13
C ALA A 143 -3.62 -15.57 -0.64
N ARG A 144 -2.52 -14.86 -0.82
CA ARG A 144 -2.38 -13.43 -0.48
C ARG A 144 -3.17 -12.53 -1.42
N GLN A 145 -3.11 -12.77 -2.73
CA GLN A 145 -3.95 -12.06 -3.70
C GLN A 145 -5.44 -12.25 -3.38
N LYS A 146 -5.84 -13.48 -3.04
CA LYS A 146 -7.19 -13.80 -2.58
C LYS A 146 -7.57 -13.01 -1.33
N PHE A 147 -6.71 -12.98 -0.32
CA PHE A 147 -6.94 -12.19 0.90
C PHE A 147 -7.13 -10.70 0.59
N MET A 148 -6.25 -10.10 -0.20
CA MET A 148 -6.37 -8.68 -0.56
C MET A 148 -7.67 -8.37 -1.31
N ARG A 149 -8.11 -9.27 -2.20
CA ARG A 149 -9.35 -9.09 -2.98
C ARG A 149 -10.61 -9.37 -2.17
N GLU A 150 -10.64 -10.43 -1.37
CA GLU A 150 -11.85 -10.88 -0.70
C GLU A 150 -12.04 -10.28 0.70
N ILE A 151 -10.95 -9.98 1.40
CA ILE A 151 -11.00 -9.43 2.78
C ILE A 151 -10.74 -7.93 2.78
N LEU A 152 -9.69 -7.46 2.09
CA LEU A 152 -9.39 -6.03 2.03
C LEU A 152 -10.18 -5.29 0.93
N ASN A 153 -10.87 -6.04 0.05
CA ASN A 153 -11.62 -5.53 -1.10
C ASN A 153 -10.78 -4.65 -2.06
N ILE A 154 -9.48 -4.92 -2.16
CA ILE A 154 -8.56 -4.26 -3.09
C ILE A 154 -8.70 -4.95 -4.46
N ASP A 155 -8.98 -4.20 -5.53
CA ASP A 155 -9.00 -4.72 -6.91
C ASP A 155 -7.56 -4.94 -7.43
N LEU A 156 -6.90 -5.92 -6.83
CA LEU A 156 -5.49 -6.18 -7.04
C LEU A 156 -5.25 -6.72 -8.46
N PRO A 157 -4.38 -6.08 -9.28
CA PRO A 157 -4.02 -6.57 -10.59
C PRO A 157 -3.40 -7.96 -10.52
N GLU A 158 -3.73 -8.80 -11.51
CA GLU A 158 -3.19 -10.16 -11.66
C GLU A 158 -1.65 -10.23 -11.68
N GLU A 159 -1.01 -9.17 -12.18
CA GLU A 159 0.43 -9.04 -12.30
C GLU A 159 1.13 -8.60 -11.01
N VAL A 160 0.40 -8.19 -9.98
CA VAL A 160 0.97 -7.88 -8.66
C VAL A 160 1.02 -9.15 -7.82
N LEU A 161 2.22 -9.62 -7.50
CA LEU A 161 2.44 -10.82 -6.70
C LEU A 161 2.94 -10.43 -5.29
N PRO A 162 2.07 -10.46 -4.25
CA PRO A 162 2.46 -10.08 -2.90
C PRO A 162 3.40 -11.10 -2.26
N LEU A 163 4.51 -10.61 -1.70
CA LEU A 163 5.53 -11.44 -1.06
C LEU A 163 5.49 -11.35 0.48
N SER A 164 5.00 -10.25 1.03
CA SER A 164 4.73 -10.05 2.46
C SER A 164 3.74 -11.06 3.05
N ASP A 165 3.84 -11.33 4.35
CA ASP A 165 2.88 -12.17 5.07
C ASP A 165 1.55 -11.45 5.38
N LEU A 166 1.55 -10.12 5.43
CA LEU A 166 0.39 -9.28 5.76
C LEU A 166 0.15 -8.18 4.70
N PRO A 167 0.01 -8.53 3.40
CA PRO A 167 0.01 -7.54 2.34
C PRO A 167 -1.21 -6.63 2.41
N GLY A 168 -0.95 -5.33 2.39
CA GLY A 168 -1.95 -4.26 2.48
C GLY A 168 -2.62 -4.14 3.85
N VAL A 169 -2.17 -4.85 4.88
CA VAL A 169 -2.84 -4.83 6.19
C VAL A 169 -2.52 -3.54 6.94
N CYS A 170 -3.56 -2.78 7.28
CA CYS A 170 -3.47 -1.62 8.17
C CYS A 170 -4.26 -1.86 9.45
N PHE A 171 -3.59 -1.83 10.61
CA PHE A 171 -4.22 -1.99 11.92
C PHE A 171 -4.57 -0.61 12.51
N PRO A 172 -5.87 -0.26 12.64
CA PRO A 172 -6.27 1.01 13.26
C PRO A 172 -6.07 1.01 14.79
N TYR A 173 -6.01 -0.19 15.40
CA TYR A 173 -5.90 -0.44 16.84
C TYR A 173 -4.77 -1.45 17.11
N MET A 174 -3.59 -0.97 17.53
CA MET A 174 -2.42 -1.85 17.67
C MET A 174 -2.54 -2.91 18.78
N ALA A 175 -3.53 -2.80 19.68
CA ALA A 175 -3.82 -3.83 20.68
C ALA A 175 -4.86 -4.87 20.21
N ASP A 176 -5.51 -4.67 19.06
CA ASP A 176 -6.42 -5.64 18.45
C ASP A 176 -6.03 -5.93 17.00
N ILE A 177 -5.28 -7.02 16.82
CA ILE A 177 -4.83 -7.51 15.51
C ILE A 177 -5.92 -8.26 14.73
N ASN A 178 -7.14 -8.39 15.27
CA ASN A 178 -8.28 -8.96 14.54
C ASN A 178 -9.07 -7.91 13.77
N THR A 179 -8.79 -6.62 14.01
CA THR A 179 -9.42 -5.50 13.31
C THR A 179 -8.45 -4.93 12.28
N VAL A 180 -8.86 -4.91 11.03
CA VAL A 180 -8.11 -4.34 9.90
C VAL A 180 -9.00 -3.39 9.11
N LEU A 181 -8.38 -2.43 8.41
CA LEU A 181 -9.10 -1.61 7.44
C LEU A 181 -9.31 -2.38 6.13
N TYR A 182 -10.45 -2.16 5.49
CA TYR A 182 -10.80 -2.70 4.18
C TYR A 182 -11.46 -1.60 3.33
N LYS A 183 -11.46 -1.77 2.00
CA LYS A 183 -12.10 -0.84 1.07
C LYS A 183 -13.61 -1.08 1.06
N ASP A 184 -14.40 -0.06 1.33
CA ASP A 184 -15.87 -0.14 1.21
C ASP A 184 -16.37 -0.33 -0.24
#